data_AF-V5H619-F1
#
_entry.id   AF-V5H619-F1
#
_cell.length_a   1.000
_cell.length_b   1.000
_cell.length_c   1.000
_cell.angle_alpha   90.00
_cell.angle_beta   90.00
_cell.angle_gamma   90.00
#
_symmetry.space_group_name_H-M   'P 1'
#
loop_
_entity.id
_entity.type
_entity.pdbx_description
1 polymer ?
#
loop_
_entity_poly.entity_id
_entity_poly.type
_entity_poly.pdbx_seq_one_letter_code
_entity_poly.pdbx_strand_id
1 'polypeptide(L)'
;TKFTVRNYAEGKSDKGTCFSETLTGGWWFAKCSEANLNGRKLTIGLVPGRRARGITWNKISDMEAYSYTFEKVEMKIRDAGFGFCRGFLKS
;
A
#
# COMPACT_ATOMS: atom_id res chain seq x y z
N THR A 1 -10.17 -8.99 5.90
CA THR A 1 -8.95 -8.63 6.66
C THR A 1 -9.30 -7.61 7.73
N LYS A 2 -8.50 -7.50 8.80
CA LYS A 2 -8.69 -6.50 9.86
C LYS A 2 -7.64 -5.39 9.73
N PHE A 3 -7.97 -4.19 10.18
CA PHE A 3 -6.98 -3.12 10.28
C PHE A 3 -5.97 -3.46 11.37
N THR A 4 -4.68 -3.28 11.09
CA THR A 4 -3.59 -3.55 12.03
C THR A 4 -2.48 -2.53 11.85
N VAL A 5 -1.75 -2.24 12.92
CA VAL A 5 -0.61 -1.31 12.91
C VAL A 5 0.68 -2.11 13.00
N ARG A 6 1.65 -1.81 12.13
CA ARG A 6 2.99 -2.39 12.19
C ARG A 6 4.02 -1.28 12.35
N ASN A 7 4.77 -1.35 13.45
CA ASN A 7 5.80 -0.37 13.82
C ASN A 7 7.17 -1.00 13.60
N TYR A 8 7.64 -0.97 12.34
CA TYR A 8 8.94 -1.51 11.98
C TYR A 8 9.98 -0.40 11.85
N ALA A 9 11.08 -0.51 12.61
CA ALA A 9 12.14 0.50 12.70
C ALA A 9 13.54 -0.03 12.32
N GLU A 10 13.81 -1.33 12.49
CA GLU A 10 15.16 -1.91 12.35
C GLU A 10 15.30 -2.71 11.07
N GLY A 11 16.36 -2.49 10.28
CA GLY A 11 16.60 -3.10 8.97
C GLY A 11 16.89 -4.61 8.95
N LYS A 12 15.97 -5.45 9.43
CA LYS A 12 15.96 -6.88 9.11
C LYS A 12 15.83 -7.10 7.61
N SER A 13 16.58 -8.07 7.11
CA SER A 13 16.39 -8.61 5.78
C SER A 13 15.09 -9.41 5.70
N ASP A 14 14.56 -9.53 4.50
CA ASP A 14 13.27 -10.12 4.14
C ASP A 14 13.22 -11.60 4.51
N LYS A 15 12.83 -11.94 5.75
CA LYS A 15 12.81 -13.34 6.22
C LYS A 15 11.46 -14.06 6.07
N GLY A 16 10.53 -13.52 5.27
CA GLY A 16 9.25 -14.16 5.01
C GLY A 16 8.89 -14.18 3.52
N THR A 17 8.08 -15.17 3.11
CA THR A 17 7.60 -15.34 1.73
C THR A 17 6.87 -14.14 1.16
N CYS A 18 6.33 -13.29 2.03
CA CYS A 18 5.49 -12.15 1.66
C CYS A 18 5.71 -10.91 2.52
N PHE A 19 6.95 -10.71 2.98
CA PHE A 19 7.42 -9.43 3.53
C PHE A 19 6.71 -8.92 4.81
N SER A 20 5.89 -9.77 5.46
CA SER A 20 5.04 -9.41 6.59
C SER A 20 5.78 -8.73 7.74
N GLU A 21 6.99 -9.16 8.05
CA GLU A 21 7.78 -8.69 9.20
C GLU A 21 8.32 -7.27 9.06
N THR A 22 8.21 -6.67 7.89
CA THR A 22 8.88 -5.41 7.52
C THR A 22 7.93 -4.33 7.00
N LEU A 23 6.63 -4.64 6.97
CA LEU A 23 5.58 -3.69 6.60
C LEU A 23 5.45 -2.62 7.69
N THR A 24 5.23 -1.39 7.28
CA THR A 24 5.09 -0.23 8.18
C THR A 24 3.71 0.41 8.05
N GLY A 25 3.29 1.10 9.11
CA GLY A 25 2.07 1.90 9.13
C GLY A 25 0.83 1.09 9.51
N GLY A 26 -0.30 1.78 9.55
CA GLY A 26 -1.61 1.18 9.77
C GLY A 26 -2.26 0.78 8.46
N TRP A 27 -2.61 -0.49 8.28
CA TRP A 27 -3.24 -0.97 7.04
C TRP A 27 -4.11 -2.21 7.27
N TRP A 28 -4.95 -2.54 6.28
CA TRP A 28 -5.67 -3.81 6.21
C TRP A 28 -4.79 -4.90 5.61
N PHE A 29 -3.75 -5.29 6.35
CA PHE A 29 -2.78 -6.27 5.86
C PHE A 29 -3.43 -7.63 5.56
N ALA A 30 -3.12 -8.17 4.39
CA ALA A 30 -3.35 -9.55 3.97
C ALA A 30 -2.01 -10.30 3.82
N LYS A 31 -2.08 -11.62 3.72
CA LYS A 31 -0.93 -12.42 3.28
C LYS A 31 -0.53 -11.92 1.88
N CYS A 32 0.74 -11.50 1.71
CA CYS A 32 1.23 -10.91 0.46
C CYS A 32 0.43 -9.67 0.06
N SER A 33 0.40 -8.68 0.95
CA SER A 33 -0.33 -7.44 0.66
C SER A 33 0.24 -6.76 -0.59
N GLU A 34 -0.58 -6.67 -1.63
CA GLU A 34 -0.21 -6.05 -2.91
C GLU A 34 -0.24 -4.52 -2.85
N ALA A 35 -0.91 -3.94 -1.85
CA ALA A 35 -0.97 -2.51 -1.65
C ALA A 35 -0.73 -2.15 -0.18
N ASN A 36 -0.04 -1.02 0.03
CA ASN A 36 0.07 -0.34 1.31
C ASN A 36 0.33 1.15 1.05
N LEU A 37 -0.74 1.96 1.02
CA LEU A 37 -0.61 3.41 0.80
C LEU A 37 -0.14 4.16 2.05
N ASN A 38 -0.16 3.49 3.21
CA ASN A 38 0.36 4.00 4.48
C ASN A 38 1.79 3.50 4.77
N GLY A 39 2.47 2.95 3.76
CA GLY A 39 3.86 2.55 3.83
C GLY A 39 4.80 3.74 4.01
N ARG A 40 6.04 3.47 4.42
CA ARG A 40 7.05 4.50 4.64
C ARG A 40 7.33 5.28 3.34
N LYS A 41 7.42 6.61 3.40
CA LYS A 41 7.91 7.39 2.25
C LYS A 41 9.42 7.14 2.07
N LEU A 42 9.80 6.70 0.87
CA LEU A 42 11.20 6.50 0.50
C LEU A 42 11.69 7.71 -0.29
N THR A 43 12.82 8.28 0.11
CA THR A 43 13.37 9.53 -0.45
C THR A 43 14.55 9.31 -1.41
N ILE A 44 15.10 8.08 -1.47
CA ILE A 44 16.26 7.74 -2.29
C ILE A 44 15.85 6.59 -3.22
N GLY A 45 16.27 6.68 -4.49
CA GLY A 45 16.06 5.64 -5.49
C GLY A 45 16.50 4.28 -4.96
N LEU A 46 15.74 3.25 -5.31
CA LEU A 46 15.98 1.93 -4.77
C LEU A 46 17.27 1.36 -5.31
N VAL A 47 18.05 0.75 -4.43
CA VAL A 47 19.18 -0.06 -4.84
C VAL A 47 18.63 -1.19 -5.73
N PRO A 48 19.14 -1.36 -6.96
CA PRO A 48 18.73 -2.45 -7.84
C PRO A 48 18.77 -3.80 -7.10
N GLY A 49 17.69 -4.57 -7.19
CA GLY A 49 17.53 -5.85 -6.49
C GLY A 49 16.97 -5.75 -5.06
N ARG A 50 16.78 -4.55 -4.49
CA ARG A 50 16.04 -4.36 -3.23
C ARG A 50 14.66 -3.77 -3.53
N ARG A 51 13.60 -4.53 -3.24
CA ARG A 51 12.21 -4.04 -3.37
C ARG A 51 11.94 -2.98 -2.31
N ALA A 52 11.54 -1.79 -2.73
CA ALA A 52 11.11 -0.70 -1.84
C ALA A 52 10.04 -1.20 -0.89
N ARG A 53 10.23 -0.97 0.41
CA ARG A 53 9.22 -1.23 1.43
C ARG A 53 8.53 0.06 1.83
N GLY A 54 8.16 0.81 0.80
CA GLY A 54 7.55 2.10 0.97
C GLY A 54 6.05 2.05 0.76
N ILE A 55 5.52 3.16 0.27
CA ILE A 55 4.20 3.21 -0.32
C ILE A 55 4.17 2.26 -1.52
N THR A 56 3.24 1.30 -1.54
CA THR A 56 3.15 0.29 -2.60
C THR A 56 1.75 0.21 -3.17
N TRP A 57 1.68 0.08 -4.50
CA TRP A 57 0.45 -0.21 -5.24
C TRP A 57 0.77 -1.18 -6.38
N ASN A 58 0.73 -2.47 -6.10
CA ASN A 58 0.95 -3.50 -7.10
C ASN A 58 -0.36 -3.80 -7.86
N LYS A 59 -0.37 -3.49 -9.15
CA LYS A 59 -1.41 -3.98 -10.06
C LYS A 59 -1.06 -5.42 -10.42
N ILE A 60 -2.02 -6.33 -10.39
CA ILE A 60 -1.83 -7.80 -10.55
C ILE A 60 -0.90 -8.21 -11.72
N SER A 61 -0.74 -7.38 -12.75
CA SER A 61 0.11 -7.62 -13.92
C SER A 61 1.47 -6.88 -13.94
N ASP A 62 1.82 -6.07 -12.95
CA ASP A 62 3.02 -5.21 -12.96
C ASP A 62 3.96 -5.51 -11.78
N MET A 63 4.84 -6.50 -11.96
CA MET A 63 5.81 -6.87 -10.92
C MET A 63 6.83 -5.76 -10.61
N GLU A 64 7.01 -4.79 -11.51
CA GLU A 64 7.91 -3.64 -11.31
C GLU A 64 7.33 -2.61 -10.34
N ALA A 65 6.03 -2.71 -10.01
CA ALA A 65 5.35 -1.79 -9.09
C ALA A 65 5.97 -1.76 -7.67
N TYR A 66 6.69 -2.83 -7.27
CA TYR A 66 7.45 -2.88 -6.03
C TYR A 66 8.72 -2.00 -6.04
N SER A 67 9.12 -1.48 -7.20
CA SER A 67 10.25 -0.57 -7.36
C SER A 67 9.85 0.90 -7.43
N TYR A 68 8.55 1.19 -7.54
CA TYR A 68 8.08 2.56 -7.70
C TYR A 68 8.22 3.35 -6.40
N THR A 69 8.53 4.63 -6.56
CA THR A 69 8.49 5.61 -5.47
C THR A 69 7.36 6.59 -5.75
N PHE A 70 6.52 6.81 -4.74
CA PHE A 70 5.41 7.73 -4.84
C PHE A 70 5.77 9.04 -4.15
N GLU A 71 5.77 10.13 -4.90
CA GLU A 71 5.98 11.47 -4.34
C GLU A 71 4.79 11.86 -3.43
N LYS A 72 3.58 11.52 -3.88
CA LYS A 72 2.31 11.82 -3.23
C LYS A 72 1.32 10.67 -3.43
N VAL A 73 0.50 10.40 -2.41
CA VAL A 73 -0.66 9.50 -2.49
C VAL A 73 -1.87 10.16 -1.84
N GLU A 74 -3.05 9.92 -2.42
CA GLU A 74 -4.32 10.41 -1.88
C GLU A 74 -5.36 9.28 -1.98
N MET A 75 -6.00 8.95 -0.87
CA MET A 75 -7.19 8.10 -0.84
C MET A 75 -8.41 9.02 -0.68
N LYS A 76 -9.34 8.97 -1.63
CA LYS A 76 -10.57 9.77 -1.62
C LYS A 76 -11.77 8.85 -1.71
N ILE A 77 -12.83 9.20 -1.01
CA ILE A 77 -14.12 8.52 -1.08
C ILE A 77 -15.13 9.43 -1.79
N ARG A 78 -16.13 8.81 -2.42
CA ARG A 78 -17.30 9.50 -2.99
C ARG A 78 -18.50 8.58 -2.86
N ASP A 79 -19.70 9.15 -2.90
CA ASP A 79 -20.91 8.34 -2.98
C ASP A 79 -20.89 7.44 -4.20
N ALA A 80 -21.33 6.19 -4.02
CA ALA A 80 -21.39 5.23 -5.12
C ALA A 80 -22.31 5.70 -6.27
N GLY A 81 -23.30 6.54 -5.95
CA GLY A 81 -24.22 7.16 -6.92
C GLY A 81 -23.73 8.50 -7.50
N PHE A 82 -22.58 9.03 -7.08
CA PHE A 82 -22.09 10.32 -7.55
C PHE A 82 -21.80 10.29 -9.06
N GLY A 83 -22.58 11.06 -9.84
CA GLY A 83 -22.50 11.12 -11.29
C GLY A 83 -23.45 10.16 -12.04
N PHE A 84 -24.23 9.35 -11.32
CA PHE A 84 -25.34 8.59 -11.91
C PHE A 84 -26.65 9.31 -11.55
N CYS A 85 -27.53 9.59 -12.52
CA CYS A 85 -28.83 10.26 -12.28
C CYS A 85 -29.84 9.37 -11.51
N ARG A 86 -29.43 8.75 -10.40
CA ARG A 86 -30.34 8.18 -9.42
C ARG A 86 -30.50 9.22 -8.33
N GLY A 87 -31.46 10.12 -8.56
CA GLY A 87 -31.92 11.05 -7.55
C GLY A 87 -32.12 10.31 -6.22
N PHE A 88 -31.63 10.92 -5.16
CA PHE A 88 -31.65 10.40 -3.79
C PHE A 88 -32.96 9.66 -3.47
N LEU A 89 -32.89 8.35 -3.21
CA LEU A 89 -33.82 7.74 -2.27
C LEU A 89 -33.39 8.23 -0.89
N LYS A 90 -33.93 9.38 -0.48
CA LYS A 90 -33.97 9.76 0.92
C LYS A 90 -34.90 8.76 1.62
N SER A 91 -34.38 8.08 2.64
CA SER A 91 -35.19 7.37 3.64
C SER A 91 -36.06 8.35 4.42
#